data_AF-X0ZN78-F1
#
_entry.id   AF-X0ZN78-F1
#
_cell.length_a   1.000
_cell.length_b   1.000
_cell.length_c   1.000
_cell.angle_alpha   90.00
_cell.angle_beta   90.00
_cell.angle_gamma   90.00
#
_symmetry.space_group_name_H-M   'P 1'
#
loop_
_entity.id
_entity.type
_entity.pdbx_description
1 polymer ?
#
loop_
_entity_poly.entity_id
_entity_poly.type
_entity_poly.pdbx_seq_one_letter_code
_entity_poly.pdbx_strand_id
1 'polypeptide(L)'
;MKEFLKKRILSIIDILSDLYWRLGRLIKTDYNRTEKLYQLIQKIPLRNKIQAKIKANLVVPKKIVSVKLKGGLGNQLYQIATVIAYGWEHSIPSVFKTIKRSPSRVDTRPVYWDNVFRKLPLVKHRPYNLFFYQEKKMGYHKIPKPSEICNLADYSGILFNGYFSSEKFFDKFRDKLLPILFFIDPSEKEYLTEKYPEIYDGDKITISLHIRRGDNITHPKKYDQPSLWNSEYYSKSIAYFGEEFGLNNIKIIIFSSDHEFVRNYIEKEFPSL
;
A
#
# COMPACT_ATOMS: atom_id res chain seq x y z
N MET A 1 15.69 9.82 30.05
CA MET A 1 16.88 10.41 29.38
C MET A 1 17.82 9.36 28.76
N LYS A 2 18.28 8.34 29.50
CA LYS A 2 19.17 7.27 28.97
C LYS A 2 18.58 6.48 27.79
N GLU A 3 17.28 6.21 27.81
CA GLU A 3 16.61 5.41 26.79
C GLU A 3 16.36 6.17 25.48
N PHE A 4 16.11 7.47 25.58
CA PHE A 4 16.05 8.39 24.44
C PHE A 4 17.41 8.51 23.75
N LEU A 5 18.50 8.67 24.55
CA LEU A 5 19.86 8.68 24.02
C LEU A 5 20.20 7.36 23.32
N LYS A 6 19.82 6.21 23.91
CA LYS A 6 20.02 4.88 23.33
C LYS A 6 19.32 4.74 21.97
N LYS A 7 18.06 5.15 21.85
CA LYS A 7 17.32 5.14 20.57
C LYS A 7 17.96 6.05 19.52
N ARG A 8 18.47 7.22 19.93
CA ARG A 8 19.15 8.18 19.04
C ARG A 8 20.50 7.65 18.55
N ILE A 9 21.26 6.99 19.43
CA ILE A 9 22.53 6.34 19.10
C ILE A 9 22.31 5.16 18.13
N LEU A 10 21.29 4.33 18.37
CA LEU A 10 20.93 3.23 17.46
C LEU A 10 20.53 3.75 16.07
N SER A 11 19.71 4.81 16.02
CA SER A 11 19.37 5.50 14.78
C SER A 11 20.60 6.01 14.01
N ILE A 12 21.60 6.55 14.71
CA ILE A 12 22.85 7.04 14.08
C ILE A 12 23.68 5.86 13.58
N ILE A 13 23.77 4.76 14.34
CA ILE A 13 24.48 3.54 13.93
C ILE A 13 23.86 2.93 12.67
N ASP A 14 22.53 2.90 12.58
CA ASP A 14 21.82 2.40 11.39
C ASP A 14 22.08 3.28 10.15
N ILE A 15 22.13 4.60 10.32
CA ILE A 15 22.48 5.54 9.24
C ILE A 15 23.94 5.33 8.79
N LEU A 16 24.87 5.17 9.73
CA LEU A 16 26.29 4.95 9.41
C LEU A 16 26.53 3.58 8.77
N SER A 17 25.82 2.55 9.22
CA SER A 17 25.82 1.22 8.61
C SER A 17 25.30 1.27 7.17
N ASP A 18 24.21 2.02 6.92
CA ASP A 18 23.73 2.20 5.56
C ASP A 18 24.70 2.99 4.68
N LEU A 19 25.30 4.07 5.21
CA LEU A 19 26.29 4.85 4.48
C LEU A 19 27.48 3.98 4.07
N TYR A 20 27.91 3.07 4.95
CA TYR A 20 28.96 2.09 4.68
C TYR A 20 28.58 1.14 3.54
N TRP A 21 27.37 0.60 3.52
CA TRP A 21 26.89 -0.29 2.45
C TRP A 21 26.63 0.45 1.13
N ARG A 22 26.23 1.72 1.17
CA ARG A 22 26.13 2.60 -0.01
C ARG A 22 27.50 2.87 -0.60
N LEU A 23 28.47 3.21 0.23
CA LEU A 23 29.87 3.39 -0.19
C LEU A 23 30.41 2.09 -0.79
N GLY A 24 30.20 0.94 -0.14
CA GLY A 24 30.62 -0.36 -0.68
C GLY A 24 30.02 -0.70 -2.06
N ARG A 25 28.81 -0.19 -2.36
CA ARG A 25 28.17 -0.36 -3.68
C ARG A 25 28.65 0.66 -4.72
N LEU A 26 28.87 1.92 -4.32
CA LEU A 26 29.45 2.96 -5.19
C LEU A 26 30.92 2.69 -5.52
N ILE A 27 31.64 1.99 -4.64
CA ILE A 27 33.04 1.57 -4.80
C ILE A 27 33.17 0.43 -5.82
N LYS A 28 32.10 -0.31 -6.14
CA LYS A 28 32.14 -1.39 -7.15
C LYS A 28 32.15 -0.90 -8.60
N THR A 29 31.99 0.40 -8.85
CA THR A 29 31.83 0.95 -10.22
C THR A 29 33.06 1.68 -10.77
N ASP A 30 34.18 1.79 -10.04
CA ASP A 30 35.37 2.49 -10.54
C ASP A 30 36.68 1.97 -9.91
N TYR A 31 37.47 1.17 -10.63
CA TYR A 31 38.46 0.23 -10.06
C TYR A 31 39.76 0.87 -9.50
N ASN A 32 40.19 2.04 -9.98
CA ASN A 32 41.54 2.56 -9.66
C ASN A 32 41.59 3.64 -8.55
N ARG A 33 40.50 4.36 -8.26
CA ARG A 33 40.42 5.29 -7.10
C ARG A 33 40.02 4.57 -5.80
N THR A 34 39.55 3.33 -5.92
CA THR A 34 38.86 2.58 -4.87
C THR A 34 39.81 1.79 -3.98
N GLU A 35 40.98 1.40 -4.47
CA GLU A 35 41.92 0.61 -3.69
C GLU A 35 42.58 1.42 -2.56
N LYS A 36 42.98 2.67 -2.82
CA LYS A 36 43.51 3.59 -1.79
C LYS A 36 42.46 3.94 -0.73
N LEU A 37 41.22 4.18 -1.13
CA LEU A 37 40.14 4.53 -0.19
C LEU A 37 39.69 3.30 0.63
N TYR A 38 39.63 2.13 0.00
CA TYR A 38 39.34 0.86 0.67
C TYR A 38 40.43 0.51 1.70
N GLN A 39 41.71 0.68 1.36
CA GLN A 39 42.82 0.51 2.29
C GLN A 39 42.80 1.54 3.43
N LEU A 40 42.35 2.78 3.19
CA LEU A 40 42.19 3.78 4.25
C LEU A 40 41.08 3.40 5.25
N ILE A 41 39.94 2.91 4.74
CA ILE A 41 38.79 2.48 5.56
C ILE A 41 39.14 1.22 6.38
N GLN A 42 39.97 0.32 5.83
CA GLN A 42 40.48 -0.86 6.53
C GLN A 42 41.33 -0.49 7.76
N LYS A 43 41.98 0.68 7.76
CA LYS A 43 42.87 1.15 8.83
C LYS A 43 42.14 1.85 9.99
N ILE A 44 40.83 2.07 9.91
CA ILE A 44 40.07 2.76 10.97
C ILE A 44 39.84 1.80 12.15
N PRO A 45 40.45 2.02 13.34
CA PRO A 45 40.33 1.13 14.51
C PRO A 45 38.89 1.03 15.04
N LEU A 46 38.06 2.02 14.69
CA LEU A 46 36.64 2.08 15.01
C LEU A 46 35.83 0.99 14.27
N ARG A 47 36.28 0.50 13.11
CA ARG A 47 35.56 -0.54 12.34
C ARG A 47 35.41 -1.83 13.12
N ASN A 48 36.48 -2.29 13.75
CA ASN A 48 36.49 -3.54 14.52
C ASN A 48 35.72 -3.39 15.84
N LYS A 49 35.83 -2.24 16.52
CA LYS A 49 35.05 -1.94 17.74
C LYS A 49 33.55 -1.75 17.45
N ILE A 50 33.19 -1.12 16.33
CA ILE A 50 31.80 -0.99 15.88
C ILE A 50 31.25 -2.34 15.42
N GLN A 51 31.97 -3.11 14.60
CA GLN A 51 31.54 -4.46 14.21
C GLN A 51 31.39 -5.41 15.39
N ALA A 52 32.30 -5.35 16.38
CA ALA A 52 32.22 -6.16 17.58
C ALA A 52 31.04 -5.72 18.48
N LYS A 53 30.81 -4.41 18.67
CA LYS A 53 29.63 -3.91 19.41
C LYS A 53 28.31 -4.16 18.70
N ILE A 54 28.30 -4.13 17.36
CA ILE A 54 27.15 -4.50 16.52
C ILE A 54 26.91 -6.01 16.65
N LYS A 55 27.92 -6.87 16.47
CA LYS A 55 27.79 -8.33 16.67
C LYS A 55 27.37 -8.73 18.09
N ALA A 56 27.87 -8.05 19.12
CA ALA A 56 27.56 -8.35 20.52
C ALA A 56 26.20 -7.81 21.01
N ASN A 57 25.60 -6.82 20.31
CA ASN A 57 24.26 -6.29 20.61
C ASN A 57 23.24 -6.55 19.49
N LEU A 58 23.60 -7.36 18.49
CA LEU A 58 22.69 -7.79 17.44
C LEU A 58 21.69 -8.76 18.04
N VAL A 59 20.63 -8.23 18.62
CA VAL A 59 19.31 -8.75 18.29
C VAL A 59 19.29 -8.72 16.76
N VAL A 60 19.54 -9.86 16.11
CA VAL A 60 19.41 -9.97 14.66
C VAL A 60 18.06 -9.33 14.34
N PRO A 61 18.01 -8.18 13.64
CA PRO A 61 16.72 -7.58 13.37
C PRO A 61 15.93 -8.64 12.65
N LYS A 62 14.82 -9.10 13.26
CA LYS A 62 13.93 -10.09 12.65
C LYS A 62 13.70 -9.61 11.22
N LYS A 63 13.85 -10.51 10.23
CA LYS A 63 13.59 -10.18 8.83
C LYS A 63 12.26 -9.45 8.76
N ILE A 64 12.13 -8.48 7.88
CA ILE A 64 10.88 -7.73 7.70
C ILE A 64 10.25 -8.03 6.35
N VAL A 65 8.97 -7.72 6.21
CA VAL A 65 8.34 -7.55 4.90
C VAL A 65 7.80 -6.13 4.74
N SER A 66 7.95 -5.56 3.55
CA SER A 66 7.48 -4.21 3.23
C SER A 66 7.02 -4.15 1.78
N VAL A 67 6.28 -3.11 1.42
CA VAL A 67 5.87 -2.84 0.03
C VAL A 67 6.37 -1.48 -0.48
N LYS A 68 6.59 -1.39 -1.80
CA LYS A 68 6.65 -0.11 -2.54
C LYS A 68 5.23 0.26 -2.96
N LEU A 69 4.60 1.19 -2.24
CA LEU A 69 3.23 1.62 -2.55
C LEU A 69 3.13 2.28 -3.93
N LYS A 70 2.06 1.96 -4.65
CA LYS A 70 1.70 2.54 -5.95
C LYS A 70 0.19 2.65 -6.12
N GLY A 71 -0.27 3.62 -6.89
CA GLY A 71 -1.68 3.82 -7.22
C GLY A 71 -2.47 4.49 -6.09
N GLY A 72 -3.77 4.66 -6.33
CA GLY A 72 -4.72 5.20 -5.34
C GLY A 72 -5.06 4.22 -4.22
N LEU A 73 -5.99 4.62 -3.33
CA LEU A 73 -6.34 3.90 -2.10
C LEU A 73 -6.61 2.41 -2.30
N GLY A 74 -7.43 2.03 -3.28
CA GLY A 74 -7.72 0.62 -3.57
C GLY A 74 -6.47 -0.22 -3.86
N ASN A 75 -5.54 0.31 -4.67
CA ASN A 75 -4.27 -0.37 -4.95
C ASN A 75 -3.40 -0.48 -3.69
N GLN A 76 -3.38 0.58 -2.87
CA GLN A 76 -2.62 0.60 -1.62
C GLN A 76 -3.19 -0.42 -0.62
N LEU A 77 -4.51 -0.60 -0.55
CA LEU A 77 -5.18 -1.63 0.25
C LEU A 77 -4.74 -3.04 -0.17
N TYR A 78 -4.78 -3.38 -1.46
CA TYR A 78 -4.31 -4.68 -1.97
C TYR A 78 -2.83 -4.94 -1.62
N GLN A 79 -1.98 -3.94 -1.85
CA GLN A 79 -0.54 -4.00 -1.56
C GLN A 79 -0.25 -4.22 -0.08
N ILE A 80 -0.92 -3.47 0.80
CA ILE A 80 -0.73 -3.54 2.25
C ILE A 80 -1.29 -4.85 2.79
N ALA A 81 -2.53 -5.21 2.42
CA ALA A 81 -3.16 -6.45 2.86
C ALA A 81 -2.33 -7.67 2.48
N THR A 82 -1.79 -7.72 1.26
CA THR A 82 -0.89 -8.79 0.80
C THR A 82 0.37 -8.89 1.67
N VAL A 83 1.02 -7.77 1.98
CA VAL A 83 2.25 -7.78 2.79
C VAL A 83 1.98 -8.09 4.26
N ILE A 84 0.84 -7.69 4.81
CA ILE A 84 0.43 -8.09 6.16
C ILE A 84 0.15 -9.59 6.21
N ALA A 85 -0.65 -10.10 5.28
CA ALA A 85 -0.98 -11.52 5.19
C ALA A 85 0.26 -12.41 5.02
N TYR A 86 1.16 -12.05 4.09
CA TYR A 86 2.43 -12.75 3.90
C TYR A 86 3.30 -12.72 5.16
N GLY A 87 3.34 -11.57 5.85
CA GLY A 87 4.05 -11.42 7.12
C GLY A 87 3.50 -12.36 8.20
N TRP A 88 2.18 -12.41 8.36
CA TRP A 88 1.54 -13.33 9.31
C TRP A 88 1.74 -14.81 8.95
N GLU A 89 1.58 -15.18 7.68
CA GLU A 89 1.75 -16.56 7.21
C GLU A 89 3.15 -17.10 7.51
N HIS A 90 4.16 -16.25 7.48
CA HIS A 90 5.56 -16.63 7.66
C HIS A 90 6.19 -16.12 8.97
N SER A 91 5.39 -15.56 9.88
CA SER A 91 5.86 -14.97 11.14
C SER A 91 6.96 -13.90 10.94
N ILE A 92 6.85 -13.13 9.87
CA ILE A 92 7.75 -12.03 9.51
C ILE A 92 7.04 -10.69 9.77
N PRO A 93 7.56 -9.79 10.61
CA PRO A 93 6.93 -8.50 10.86
C PRO A 93 6.82 -7.64 9.60
N SER A 94 5.63 -7.11 9.35
CA SER A 94 5.36 -6.15 8.28
C SER A 94 5.67 -4.73 8.74
N VAL A 95 6.39 -3.95 7.92
CA VAL A 95 6.70 -2.54 8.20
C VAL A 95 6.47 -1.67 6.97
N PHE A 96 5.97 -0.45 7.18
CA PHE A 96 5.61 0.46 6.09
C PHE A 96 6.37 1.77 6.19
N LYS A 97 7.03 2.16 5.09
CA LYS A 97 7.74 3.45 5.03
C LYS A 97 6.74 4.58 4.91
N THR A 98 6.84 5.55 5.81
CA THR A 98 6.05 6.79 5.72
C THR A 98 6.46 7.56 4.47
N ILE A 99 5.54 7.68 3.51
CA ILE A 99 5.63 8.52 2.31
C ILE A 99 4.36 9.34 2.18
N LYS A 100 4.44 10.57 1.69
CA LYS A 100 3.24 11.42 1.51
C LYS A 100 2.41 11.03 0.28
N ARG A 101 3.09 10.62 -0.80
CA ARG A 101 2.46 10.29 -2.07
C ARG A 101 3.07 9.03 -2.67
N SER A 102 2.23 8.20 -3.28
CA SER A 102 2.62 7.00 -4.02
C SER A 102 2.68 7.30 -5.52
N PRO A 103 3.64 6.73 -6.27
CA PRO A 103 3.63 6.82 -7.74
C PRO A 103 2.38 6.18 -8.32
N SER A 104 1.87 6.75 -9.41
CA SER A 104 0.65 6.28 -10.07
C SER A 104 0.70 6.65 -11.57
N ARG A 105 -0.30 6.21 -12.35
CA ARG A 105 -0.27 6.26 -13.82
C ARG A 105 -0.28 7.68 -14.40
N VAL A 106 -1.05 8.59 -13.79
CA VAL A 106 -1.23 9.98 -14.24
C VAL A 106 -0.40 10.93 -13.38
N ASP A 107 -0.83 11.12 -12.15
CA ASP A 107 -0.09 11.79 -11.10
C ASP A 107 0.04 10.83 -9.92
N THR A 108 1.01 11.11 -9.07
CA THR A 108 1.13 10.61 -7.72
C THR A 108 -0.19 10.71 -6.95
N ARG A 109 -0.44 9.79 -6.02
CA ARG A 109 -1.66 9.75 -5.21
C ARG A 109 -1.33 9.91 -3.73
N PRO A 110 -2.20 10.53 -2.91
CA PRO A 110 -1.97 10.59 -1.47
C PRO A 110 -1.90 9.19 -0.86
N VAL A 111 -1.17 9.09 0.26
CA VAL A 111 -1.16 7.90 1.10
C VAL A 111 -1.83 8.23 2.43
N TYR A 112 -2.65 7.29 2.88
CA TYR A 112 -3.72 7.49 3.85
C TYR A 112 -3.28 7.06 5.27
N TRP A 113 -2.09 7.50 5.70
CA TRP A 113 -1.48 7.06 6.96
C TRP A 113 -2.26 7.47 8.20
N ASP A 114 -2.82 8.67 8.21
CA ASP A 114 -3.50 9.22 9.38
C ASP A 114 -5.00 8.84 9.43
N ASN A 115 -5.52 8.20 8.38
CA ASN A 115 -6.90 7.71 8.31
C ASN A 115 -6.99 6.20 8.05
N VAL A 116 -7.12 5.73 6.80
CA VAL A 116 -7.39 4.32 6.49
C VAL A 116 -6.29 3.39 7.03
N PHE A 117 -5.04 3.87 7.08
CA PHE A 117 -3.88 3.10 7.54
C PHE A 117 -3.41 3.48 8.95
N ARG A 118 -4.25 4.16 9.76
CA ARG A 118 -3.88 4.70 11.08
C ARG A 118 -3.42 3.66 12.11
N LYS A 119 -3.81 2.40 11.92
CA LYS A 119 -3.44 1.28 12.82
C LYS A 119 -2.16 0.55 12.40
N LEU A 120 -1.48 0.98 11.32
CA LEU A 120 -0.31 0.28 10.81
C LEU A 120 0.99 0.72 11.49
N PRO A 121 1.96 -0.20 11.66
CA PRO A 121 3.29 0.15 12.15
C PRO A 121 4.07 0.90 11.06
N LEU A 122 4.29 2.21 11.29
CA LEU A 122 5.00 3.09 10.36
C LEU A 122 6.46 3.30 10.76
N VAL A 123 7.34 3.36 9.77
CA VAL A 123 8.76 3.68 9.95
C VAL A 123 9.19 4.80 9.01
N LYS A 124 10.05 5.70 9.49
CA LYS A 124 10.63 6.76 8.64
C LYS A 124 11.58 6.17 7.59
N HIS A 125 12.35 5.16 7.99
CA HIS A 125 13.34 4.49 7.17
C HIS A 125 13.16 2.98 7.26
N ARG A 126 13.44 2.31 6.14
CA ARG A 126 13.51 0.84 6.06
C ARG A 126 14.97 0.43 5.91
N PRO A 127 15.33 -0.81 6.25
CA PRO A 127 16.61 -1.38 5.84
C PRO A 127 16.81 -1.24 4.33
N TYR A 128 18.04 -1.00 3.91
CA TYR A 128 18.39 -0.76 2.51
C TYR A 128 18.73 -2.04 1.74
N ASN A 129 18.97 -3.15 2.45
CA ASN A 129 19.26 -4.48 1.94
C ASN A 129 18.02 -5.40 2.02
N LEU A 130 16.95 -5.02 1.34
CA LEU A 130 15.76 -5.87 1.20
C LEU A 130 15.80 -6.61 -0.13
N PHE A 131 15.44 -7.90 -0.10
CA PHE A 131 15.26 -8.70 -1.30
C PHE A 131 14.10 -8.11 -2.11
N PHE A 132 14.34 -7.79 -3.36
CA PHE A 132 13.33 -7.13 -4.19
C PHE A 132 12.45 -8.18 -4.87
N TYR A 133 11.21 -8.32 -4.41
CA TYR A 133 10.25 -9.22 -5.04
C TYR A 133 9.35 -8.45 -6.00
N GLN A 134 9.47 -8.74 -7.29
CA GLN A 134 8.66 -8.18 -8.35
C GLN A 134 7.46 -9.09 -8.64
N GLU A 135 6.24 -8.54 -8.63
CA GLU A 135 5.06 -9.24 -9.12
C GLU A 135 5.26 -9.59 -10.60
N LYS A 136 5.04 -10.88 -10.92
CA LYS A 136 5.36 -11.44 -12.24
C LYS A 136 4.34 -11.05 -13.31
N LYS A 137 3.05 -11.11 -12.98
CA LYS A 137 1.94 -10.74 -13.87
C LYS A 137 0.70 -10.38 -13.05
N MET A 138 -0.29 -9.78 -13.71
CA MET A 138 -1.58 -9.46 -13.08
C MET A 138 -2.35 -10.72 -12.68
N GLY A 139 -3.11 -10.63 -11.58
CA GLY A 139 -3.89 -11.73 -11.02
C GLY A 139 -3.16 -12.45 -9.88
N TYR A 140 -3.65 -13.64 -9.52
CA TYR A 140 -3.09 -14.42 -8.42
C TYR A 140 -1.96 -15.33 -8.88
N HIS A 141 -0.73 -15.05 -8.43
CA HIS A 141 0.43 -15.92 -8.50
C HIS A 141 1.04 -16.05 -7.13
N LYS A 142 0.93 -17.25 -6.55
CA LYS A 142 1.44 -17.54 -5.22
C LYS A 142 2.87 -17.00 -5.05
N ILE A 143 3.05 -16.20 -3.99
CA ILE A 143 4.35 -15.67 -3.62
C ILE A 143 5.17 -16.82 -3.01
N PRO A 144 6.44 -17.03 -3.42
CA PRO A 144 7.29 -18.05 -2.83
C PRO A 144 7.44 -17.86 -1.32
N LYS A 145 7.53 -18.97 -0.58
CA LYS A 145 7.85 -18.96 0.84
C LYS A 145 9.27 -18.43 1.05
N PRO A 146 9.61 -17.90 2.23
CA PRO A 146 10.96 -17.44 2.52
C PRO A 146 12.07 -18.48 2.24
N SER A 147 11.80 -19.76 2.49
CA SER A 147 12.71 -20.87 2.21
C SER A 147 12.93 -21.16 0.72
N GLU A 148 12.04 -20.68 -0.14
CA GLU A 148 12.08 -20.88 -1.60
C GLU A 148 12.76 -19.69 -2.31
N ILE A 149 13.07 -18.62 -1.58
CA ILE A 149 13.74 -17.43 -2.12
C ILE A 149 15.25 -17.58 -1.95
N CYS A 150 15.93 -17.80 -3.07
CA CYS A 150 17.39 -17.92 -3.10
C CYS A 150 18.07 -16.70 -2.47
N ASN A 151 19.08 -16.94 -1.62
CA ASN A 151 19.88 -15.94 -0.93
C ASN A 151 19.11 -14.99 0.01
N LEU A 152 17.85 -15.26 0.38
CA LEU A 152 17.11 -14.41 1.32
C LEU A 152 17.83 -14.26 2.69
N ALA A 153 18.67 -15.24 3.04
CA ALA A 153 19.52 -15.20 4.23
C ALA A 153 20.38 -13.91 4.29
N ASP A 154 20.89 -13.45 3.14
CA ASP A 154 21.78 -12.29 3.00
C ASP A 154 21.05 -10.93 3.08
N TYR A 155 19.72 -10.95 3.07
CA TYR A 155 18.88 -9.75 3.12
C TYR A 155 18.20 -9.58 4.49
N SER A 156 17.92 -8.34 4.85
CA SER A 156 17.18 -7.99 6.07
C SER A 156 15.66 -8.21 5.93
N GLY A 157 15.19 -8.74 4.81
CA GLY A 157 13.76 -8.94 4.56
C GLY A 157 13.40 -8.87 3.07
N ILE A 158 12.12 -8.70 2.80
CA ILE A 158 11.55 -8.63 1.44
C ILE A 158 10.89 -7.28 1.21
N LEU A 159 11.14 -6.67 0.06
CA LEU A 159 10.46 -5.50 -0.45
C LEU A 159 9.64 -5.88 -1.69
N PHE A 160 8.33 -5.96 -1.49
CA PHE A 160 7.35 -6.27 -2.52
C PHE A 160 7.13 -5.09 -3.48
N ASN A 161 7.06 -5.38 -4.77
CA ASN A 161 6.79 -4.42 -5.83
C ASN A 161 5.76 -4.98 -6.83
N GLY A 162 4.52 -4.57 -6.69
CA GLY A 162 3.39 -5.07 -7.47
C GLY A 162 2.09 -4.41 -7.04
N TYR A 163 1.00 -4.72 -7.74
CA TYR A 163 -0.36 -4.36 -7.33
C TYR A 163 -1.00 -5.44 -6.47
N PHE A 164 -0.68 -6.72 -6.71
CA PHE A 164 -1.23 -7.86 -5.98
C PHE A 164 -2.77 -7.83 -5.94
N SER A 165 -3.38 -7.58 -7.10
CA SER A 165 -4.79 -7.23 -7.27
C SER A 165 -5.75 -8.42 -7.16
N SER A 166 -5.47 -9.37 -6.28
CA SER A 166 -6.36 -10.49 -5.96
C SER A 166 -6.44 -10.68 -4.45
N GLU A 167 -7.65 -10.81 -3.97
CA GLU A 167 -8.05 -11.18 -2.62
C GLU A 167 -7.39 -12.48 -2.15
N LYS A 168 -7.11 -13.43 -3.06
CA LYS A 168 -6.48 -14.72 -2.76
C LYS A 168 -5.12 -14.61 -2.06
N PHE A 169 -4.45 -13.45 -2.11
CA PHE A 169 -3.22 -13.21 -1.37
C PHE A 169 -3.44 -13.04 0.15
N PHE A 170 -4.62 -12.67 0.59
CA PHE A 170 -4.87 -12.25 1.98
C PHE A 170 -6.21 -12.70 2.56
N ASP A 171 -7.08 -13.32 1.76
CA ASP A 171 -8.44 -13.71 2.16
C ASP A 171 -8.46 -14.65 3.38
N LYS A 172 -7.46 -15.53 3.52
CA LYS A 172 -7.27 -16.37 4.73
C LYS A 172 -7.20 -15.56 6.04
N PHE A 173 -6.79 -14.30 5.98
CA PHE A 173 -6.67 -13.42 7.14
C PHE A 173 -7.69 -12.27 7.12
N ARG A 174 -8.78 -12.41 6.34
CA ARG A 174 -9.80 -11.38 6.16
C ARG A 174 -10.31 -10.80 7.48
N ASP A 175 -10.69 -11.64 8.43
CA ASP A 175 -11.26 -11.23 9.72
C ASP A 175 -10.26 -10.43 10.57
N LYS A 176 -8.96 -10.69 10.41
CA LYS A 176 -7.90 -9.94 11.10
C LYS A 176 -7.56 -8.63 10.40
N LEU A 177 -7.70 -8.58 9.07
CA LEU A 177 -7.39 -7.40 8.26
C LEU A 177 -8.48 -6.34 8.35
N LEU A 178 -9.75 -6.75 8.37
CA LEU A 178 -10.90 -5.85 8.46
C LEU A 178 -10.79 -4.81 9.59
N PRO A 179 -10.59 -5.18 10.87
CA PRO A 179 -10.52 -4.21 11.96
C PRO A 179 -9.26 -3.32 11.94
N ILE A 180 -8.27 -3.63 11.09
CA ILE A 180 -7.04 -2.86 10.92
C ILE A 180 -7.17 -1.86 9.77
N LEU A 181 -7.67 -2.31 8.61
CA LEU A 181 -7.69 -1.55 7.35
C LEU A 181 -9.03 -0.88 7.04
N PHE A 182 -10.11 -1.31 7.70
CA PHE A 182 -11.47 -0.80 7.51
C PHE A 182 -12.08 -0.30 8.82
N PHE A 183 -11.22 0.05 9.78
CA PHE A 183 -11.68 0.73 10.99
C PHE A 183 -12.14 2.14 10.66
N ILE A 184 -13.37 2.45 11.06
CA ILE A 184 -13.94 3.79 11.02
C ILE A 184 -13.95 4.30 12.47
N ASP A 185 -13.40 5.50 12.68
CA ASP A 185 -13.40 6.09 14.01
C ASP A 185 -14.85 6.41 14.45
N PRO A 186 -15.22 6.23 15.72
CA PRO A 186 -16.56 6.57 16.20
C PRO A 186 -17.00 8.01 15.85
N SER A 187 -16.09 8.98 15.95
CA SER A 187 -16.38 10.38 15.60
C SER A 187 -16.57 10.58 14.08
N GLU A 188 -15.84 9.84 13.25
CA GLU A 188 -16.05 9.84 11.80
C GLU A 188 -17.40 9.21 11.45
N LYS A 189 -17.79 8.14 12.15
CA LYS A 189 -19.09 7.49 11.97
C LYS A 189 -20.22 8.43 12.36
N GLU A 190 -20.11 9.09 13.51
CA GLU A 190 -21.08 10.09 13.98
C GLU A 190 -21.22 11.23 12.96
N TYR A 191 -20.11 11.81 12.52
CA TYR A 191 -20.10 12.83 11.48
C TYR A 191 -20.80 12.38 10.19
N LEU A 192 -20.53 11.15 9.73
CA LEU A 192 -21.16 10.62 8.52
C LEU A 192 -22.67 10.42 8.70
N THR A 193 -23.10 9.92 9.86
CA THR A 193 -24.52 9.72 10.17
C THR A 193 -25.26 11.04 10.32
N GLU A 194 -24.66 12.07 10.94
CA GLU A 194 -25.26 13.40 11.05
C GLU A 194 -25.32 14.14 9.71
N LYS A 195 -24.28 14.00 8.89
CA LYS A 195 -24.18 14.73 7.61
C LYS A 195 -25.01 14.10 6.50
N TYR A 196 -25.18 12.79 6.54
CA TYR A 196 -25.89 12.02 5.52
C TYR A 196 -26.92 11.08 6.17
N PRO A 197 -27.86 11.60 6.98
CA PRO A 197 -28.84 10.78 7.71
C PRO A 197 -29.63 9.88 6.76
N GLU A 198 -29.92 10.36 5.56
CA GLU A 198 -30.62 9.63 4.54
C GLU A 198 -29.90 8.34 4.11
N ILE A 199 -28.57 8.25 4.21
CA ILE A 199 -27.85 7.01 3.89
C ILE A 199 -28.15 5.92 4.95
N TYR A 200 -28.47 6.33 6.17
CA TYR A 200 -28.64 5.45 7.33
C TYR A 200 -30.10 5.23 7.72
N ASP A 201 -31.04 6.04 7.20
CA ASP A 201 -32.47 5.86 7.39
C ASP A 201 -32.95 4.55 6.74
N GLY A 202 -33.51 3.66 7.58
CA GLY A 202 -33.69 2.22 7.33
C GLY A 202 -34.85 1.81 6.42
N ASP A 203 -35.50 2.75 5.74
CA ASP A 203 -36.72 2.46 4.98
C ASP A 203 -36.45 2.03 3.53
N LYS A 204 -35.18 2.13 3.07
CA LYS A 204 -34.78 1.79 1.71
C LYS A 204 -33.52 0.94 1.66
N ILE A 205 -33.47 0.03 0.68
CA ILE A 205 -32.27 -0.73 0.34
C ILE A 205 -31.28 0.21 -0.34
N THR A 206 -30.11 0.38 0.28
CA THR A 206 -29.07 1.27 -0.24
C THR A 206 -28.13 0.54 -1.20
N ILE A 207 -27.98 1.08 -2.41
CA ILE A 207 -27.15 0.56 -3.49
C ILE A 207 -26.03 1.56 -3.76
N SER A 208 -24.78 1.13 -3.61
CA SER A 208 -23.62 1.95 -3.98
C SER A 208 -23.24 1.72 -5.44
N LEU A 209 -23.28 2.78 -6.25
CA LEU A 209 -22.87 2.76 -7.65
C LEU A 209 -21.60 3.60 -7.85
N HIS A 210 -20.51 2.99 -8.32
CA HIS A 210 -19.27 3.72 -8.61
C HIS A 210 -19.05 3.86 -10.12
N ILE A 211 -19.04 5.10 -10.61
CA ILE A 211 -18.82 5.43 -12.02
C ILE A 211 -17.40 6.00 -12.18
N ARG A 212 -16.48 5.17 -12.65
CA ARG A 212 -15.06 5.53 -12.79
C ARG A 212 -14.80 6.22 -14.13
N ARG A 213 -14.68 7.56 -14.11
CA ARG A 213 -14.43 8.36 -15.32
C ARG A 213 -13.11 9.15 -15.37
N GLY A 214 -12.68 9.74 -14.25
CA GLY A 214 -11.67 10.82 -14.21
C GLY A 214 -10.43 10.66 -15.09
N ASP A 215 -9.52 9.73 -14.77
CA ASP A 215 -8.21 9.65 -15.43
C ASP A 215 -8.30 9.41 -16.95
N ASN A 216 -9.33 8.70 -17.44
CA ASN A 216 -9.45 8.41 -18.86
C ASN A 216 -10.11 9.55 -19.65
N ILE A 217 -10.78 10.50 -18.99
CA ILE A 217 -11.27 11.74 -19.62
C ILE A 217 -10.14 12.77 -19.70
N THR A 218 -9.36 12.89 -18.63
CA THR A 218 -8.28 13.89 -18.56
C THR A 218 -7.06 13.50 -19.40
N HIS A 219 -6.86 12.21 -19.69
CA HIS A 219 -5.71 11.70 -20.44
C HIS A 219 -6.10 10.65 -21.51
N PRO A 220 -7.01 10.98 -22.45
CA PRO A 220 -7.65 9.99 -23.33
C PRO A 220 -6.69 9.38 -24.36
N LYS A 221 -5.61 10.09 -24.72
CA LYS A 221 -4.57 9.56 -25.64
C LYS A 221 -3.68 8.49 -25.00
N LYS A 222 -3.71 8.38 -23.66
CA LYS A 222 -2.84 7.47 -22.90
C LYS A 222 -3.57 6.22 -22.43
N TYR A 223 -4.91 6.25 -22.42
CA TYR A 223 -5.74 5.18 -21.88
C TYR A 223 -6.98 5.00 -22.73
N ASP A 224 -7.26 3.76 -23.09
CA ASP A 224 -8.54 3.42 -23.70
C ASP A 224 -9.68 3.80 -22.76
N GLN A 225 -10.75 4.34 -23.34
CA GLN A 225 -11.98 4.51 -22.59
C GLN A 225 -12.45 3.13 -22.12
N PRO A 226 -12.72 2.94 -20.81
CA PRO A 226 -13.28 1.69 -20.32
C PRO A 226 -14.52 1.34 -21.14
N SER A 227 -14.58 0.09 -21.62
CA SER A 227 -15.69 -0.44 -22.41
C SER A 227 -17.06 -0.21 -21.74
N LEU A 228 -17.08 -0.09 -20.42
CA LEU A 228 -18.26 0.17 -19.61
C LEU A 228 -18.90 1.55 -19.83
N TRP A 229 -18.16 2.55 -20.35
CA TRP A 229 -18.70 3.91 -20.50
C TRP A 229 -19.79 4.03 -21.57
N ASN A 230 -19.72 3.20 -22.60
CA ASN A 230 -20.68 3.16 -23.70
C ASN A 230 -21.60 1.94 -23.58
N SER A 231 -21.69 1.34 -22.39
CA SER A 231 -22.46 0.13 -22.17
C SER A 231 -23.77 0.42 -21.47
N GLU A 232 -24.78 -0.41 -21.74
CA GLU A 232 -26.03 -0.49 -20.98
C GLU A 232 -25.80 -1.06 -19.56
N TYR A 233 -24.56 -1.19 -19.07
CA TYR A 233 -24.25 -1.82 -17.79
C TYR A 233 -24.91 -1.10 -16.62
N TYR A 234 -24.74 0.22 -16.54
CA TYR A 234 -25.33 0.99 -15.44
C TYR A 234 -26.85 0.95 -15.52
N SER A 235 -27.40 1.09 -16.72
CA SER A 235 -28.85 1.11 -16.86
C SER A 235 -29.50 -0.24 -16.56
N LYS A 236 -28.92 -1.33 -17.05
CA LYS A 236 -29.34 -2.70 -16.71
C LYS A 236 -29.17 -3.01 -15.23
N SER A 237 -28.13 -2.50 -14.59
CA SER A 237 -27.91 -2.72 -13.15
C SER A 237 -29.00 -2.04 -12.31
N ILE A 238 -29.36 -0.80 -12.65
CA ILE A 238 -30.43 -0.06 -11.96
C ILE A 238 -31.78 -0.73 -12.21
N ALA A 239 -32.08 -1.10 -13.46
CA ALA A 239 -33.30 -1.83 -13.81
C ALA A 239 -33.42 -3.15 -13.02
N TYR A 240 -32.35 -3.94 -12.98
CA TYR A 240 -32.30 -5.19 -12.22
C TYR A 240 -32.67 -5.00 -10.74
N PHE A 241 -32.09 -3.99 -10.07
CA PHE A 241 -32.43 -3.73 -8.67
C PHE A 241 -33.84 -3.14 -8.49
N GLY A 242 -34.31 -2.36 -9.46
CA GLY A 242 -35.68 -1.85 -9.49
C GLY A 242 -36.72 -2.95 -9.64
N GLU A 243 -36.43 -3.97 -10.45
CA GLU A 243 -37.27 -5.17 -10.62
C GLU A 243 -37.24 -6.06 -9.36
N GLU A 244 -36.06 -6.29 -8.79
CA GLU A 244 -35.88 -7.18 -7.63
C GLU A 244 -36.51 -6.60 -6.34
N PHE A 245 -36.36 -5.29 -6.12
CA PHE A 245 -36.71 -4.66 -4.83
C PHE A 245 -37.83 -3.62 -4.92
N GLY A 246 -38.18 -3.18 -6.12
CA GLY A 246 -39.08 -2.04 -6.36
C GLY A 246 -38.31 -0.71 -6.33
N LEU A 247 -38.46 0.10 -7.38
CA LEU A 247 -37.75 1.39 -7.52
C LEU A 247 -37.98 2.34 -6.32
N ASN A 248 -39.16 2.34 -5.72
CA ASN A 248 -39.48 3.19 -4.57
C ASN A 248 -38.78 2.73 -3.27
N ASN A 249 -38.36 1.46 -3.20
CA ASN A 249 -37.73 0.84 -2.03
C ASN A 249 -36.20 0.86 -2.09
N ILE A 250 -35.60 1.36 -3.17
CA ILE A 250 -34.15 1.46 -3.31
C ILE A 250 -33.67 2.91 -3.19
N LYS A 251 -32.43 3.07 -2.77
CA LYS A 251 -31.69 4.34 -2.70
C LYS A 251 -30.33 4.14 -3.33
N ILE A 252 -30.02 4.92 -4.36
CA ILE A 252 -28.75 4.76 -5.10
C ILE A 252 -27.79 5.87 -4.70
N ILE A 253 -26.62 5.49 -4.16
CA ILE A 253 -25.55 6.42 -3.82
C ILE A 253 -24.47 6.32 -4.89
N ILE A 254 -24.26 7.40 -5.63
CA ILE A 254 -23.33 7.41 -6.76
C ILE A 254 -22.00 8.05 -6.37
N PHE A 255 -20.92 7.29 -6.54
CA PHE A 255 -19.54 7.76 -6.40
C PHE A 255 -18.94 7.98 -7.78
N SER A 256 -18.53 9.20 -8.10
CA SER A 256 -17.86 9.53 -9.37
C SER A 256 -16.87 10.66 -9.17
N SER A 257 -15.88 10.75 -10.05
CA SER A 257 -15.03 11.95 -10.16
C SER A 257 -15.52 12.92 -11.24
N ASP A 258 -16.57 12.56 -11.97
CA ASP A 258 -17.18 13.31 -13.06
C ASP A 258 -18.67 13.45 -12.74
N HIS A 259 -19.00 14.45 -11.93
CA HIS A 259 -20.35 14.65 -11.40
C HIS A 259 -21.32 15.16 -12.46
N GLU A 260 -20.84 15.96 -13.41
CA GLU A 260 -21.66 16.53 -14.48
C GLU A 260 -22.14 15.44 -15.45
N PHE A 261 -21.23 14.55 -15.88
CA PHE A 261 -21.64 13.40 -16.69
C PHE A 261 -22.68 12.54 -15.97
N VAL A 262 -22.46 12.25 -14.68
CA VAL A 262 -23.39 11.41 -13.91
C VAL A 262 -24.76 12.05 -13.82
N ARG A 263 -24.84 13.35 -13.54
CA ARG A 263 -26.12 14.07 -13.49
C ARG A 263 -26.87 13.95 -14.82
N ASN A 264 -26.21 14.28 -15.92
CA ASN A 264 -26.82 14.22 -17.26
C ASN A 264 -27.22 12.79 -17.66
N TYR A 265 -26.41 11.79 -17.28
CA TYR A 265 -26.70 10.38 -17.56
C TYR A 265 -27.92 9.88 -16.80
N ILE A 266 -28.00 10.19 -15.49
CA ILE A 266 -29.13 9.77 -14.64
C ILE A 266 -30.41 10.49 -15.05
N GLU A 267 -30.39 11.81 -15.28
CA GLU A 267 -31.58 12.56 -15.73
C GLU A 267 -32.14 12.02 -17.05
N LYS A 268 -31.26 11.61 -17.98
CA LYS A 268 -31.66 11.10 -19.29
C LYS A 268 -32.21 9.67 -19.22
N GLU A 269 -31.49 8.76 -18.55
CA GLU A 269 -31.79 7.32 -18.59
C GLU A 269 -32.74 6.89 -17.46
N PHE A 270 -32.85 7.69 -16.40
CA PHE A 270 -33.64 7.42 -15.20
C PHE A 270 -34.38 8.67 -14.69
N PRO A 271 -35.26 9.30 -15.49
CA PRO A 271 -35.95 10.54 -15.10
C PRO A 271 -36.89 10.39 -13.88
N SER A 272 -37.19 9.15 -13.46
CA SER A 272 -38.03 8.84 -12.31
C SER A 272 -37.28 8.50 -11.02
N LEU A 273 -35.94 8.52 -11.04
CA LEU A 273 -35.04 8.33 -9.88
C LEU A 273 -34.48 9.67 -9.41
#